data_AF-S7SS02-F1
#
_entry.id   AF-S7SS02-F1
#
_cell.length_a   1.000
_cell.length_b   1.000
_cell.length_c   1.000
_cell.angle_alpha   90.00
_cell.angle_beta   90.00
_cell.angle_gamma   90.00
#
_symmetry.space_group_name_H-M   'P 1'
#
loop_
_entity.id
_entity.type
_entity.pdbx_description
1 polymer ?
#
loop_
_entity_poly.entity_id
_entity_poly.type
_entity_poly.pdbx_seq_one_letter_code
_entity_poly.pdbx_strand_id
1 'polypeptide(L)'
;MVPLSLASQKSRVREKKIKRVFLTPEDIEPLPETVDAIRRADLIVIGPGSLYTSILPNLLVPKIGQEVCKAKAKKVYICNIMTQAGETPHYTVSDHVEALHAHLGGPFLDAVIINSGAIPEAIRRRYEAERAEPVRDDSSGLSLQVIRDDIVTYEDGVIRHNTAKVAALLLGLLPHR
;
A
#
# COMPACT_ATOMS: atom_id res chain seq x y z
N MET A 1 -9.56 16.94 1.88
CA MET A 1 -9.13 16.68 0.50
C MET A 1 -7.81 17.35 0.30
N VAL A 2 -6.78 16.62 -0.13
CA VAL A 2 -5.47 17.18 -0.42
C VAL A 2 -5.13 16.83 -1.87
N PRO A 3 -4.82 17.79 -2.74
CA PRO A 3 -4.35 17.48 -4.09
C PRO A 3 -2.99 16.78 -3.98
N LEU A 4 -2.73 15.86 -4.90
CA LEU A 4 -1.54 15.01 -4.85
C LEU A 4 -0.21 15.78 -4.86
N SER A 5 -0.16 16.92 -5.53
CA SER A 5 0.99 17.83 -5.54
C SER A 5 1.36 18.37 -4.14
N LEU A 6 0.39 18.47 -3.22
CA LEU A 6 0.61 18.95 -1.85
C LEU A 6 0.86 17.83 -0.85
N ALA A 7 0.46 16.59 -1.16
CA ALA A 7 0.69 15.44 -0.29
C ALA A 7 2.18 15.07 -0.18
N SER A 8 2.98 15.34 -1.21
CA SER A 8 4.44 15.08 -1.22
C SER A 8 5.26 16.13 -0.47
N GLN A 9 4.68 17.28 -0.09
CA GLN A 9 5.41 18.34 0.60
C GLN A 9 5.37 18.07 2.11
N LYS A 10 6.54 17.83 2.71
CA LYS A 10 6.76 17.77 4.18
C LYS A 10 6.48 19.14 4.81
N SER A 11 5.23 19.58 4.76
CA SER A 11 4.80 20.87 5.24
C SER A 11 4.59 20.82 6.75
N ARG A 12 5.03 21.89 7.40
CA ARG A 12 5.08 22.14 8.84
C ARG A 12 3.68 22.41 9.42
N VAL A 13 2.70 21.61 8.98
CA VAL A 13 1.27 21.73 9.29
C VAL A 13 0.96 20.75 10.42
N ARG A 14 0.12 21.16 11.38
CA ARG A 14 -0.46 20.29 12.42
C ARG A 14 -0.82 18.93 11.81
N GLU A 15 -0.49 17.83 12.48
CA GLU A 15 -0.84 16.45 12.06
C GLU A 15 -2.34 16.34 11.76
N LYS A 16 -2.71 16.60 10.51
CA LYS A 16 -4.07 16.44 10.02
C LYS A 16 -4.09 15.14 9.24
N LYS A 17 -4.87 14.16 9.69
CA LYS A 17 -5.07 12.90 8.98
C LYS A 17 -5.55 13.19 7.56
N ILE A 18 -4.87 12.65 6.56
CA ILE A 18 -5.29 12.76 5.16
C ILE A 18 -6.64 12.03 5.03
N LYS A 19 -7.70 12.79 4.74
CA LYS A 19 -9.04 12.20 4.52
C LYS A 19 -9.16 11.52 3.16
N ARG A 20 -8.64 12.17 2.12
CA ARG A 20 -8.57 11.65 0.74
C ARG A 20 -7.60 12.45 -0.11
N VAL A 21 -6.99 11.79 -1.10
CA VAL A 21 -6.25 12.41 -2.20
C VAL A 21 -7.01 12.26 -3.52
N PHE A 22 -6.67 13.10 -4.51
CA PHE A 22 -7.28 13.11 -5.84
C PHE A 22 -6.30 13.68 -6.86
N LEU A 23 -6.54 13.36 -8.13
CA LEU A 23 -5.76 13.85 -9.27
C LEU A 23 -6.42 15.09 -9.89
N THR A 24 -5.59 15.93 -10.50
CA THR A 24 -6.01 17.08 -11.32
C THR A 24 -5.08 17.16 -12.53
N PRO A 25 -5.59 17.21 -13.77
CA PRO A 25 -7.00 17.16 -14.16
C PRO A 25 -7.69 15.84 -13.78
N GLU A 26 -9.01 15.84 -13.70
CA GLU A 26 -9.79 14.62 -13.36
C GLU A 26 -9.90 13.66 -14.55
N ASP A 27 -9.84 14.20 -15.77
CA ASP A 27 -9.88 13.46 -17.02
C ASP A 27 -8.45 13.13 -17.48
N ILE A 28 -7.97 11.95 -17.09
CA ILE A 28 -6.65 11.42 -17.42
C ILE A 28 -6.83 10.03 -18.03
N GLU A 29 -6.32 9.87 -19.25
CA GLU A 29 -6.29 8.56 -19.91
C GLU A 29 -4.93 7.87 -19.66
N PRO A 30 -4.92 6.60 -19.23
CA PRO A 30 -3.71 5.80 -19.19
C PRO A 30 -3.30 5.33 -20.59
N LEU A 31 -2.05 4.90 -20.71
CA LEU A 31 -1.57 4.22 -21.90
C LEU A 31 -2.41 2.95 -22.18
N PRO A 32 -2.82 2.67 -23.43
CA PRO A 32 -3.56 1.45 -23.77
C PRO A 32 -2.87 0.17 -23.30
N GLU A 33 -1.55 0.11 -23.39
CA GLU A 33 -0.72 -1.02 -22.97
C GLU A 33 -0.86 -1.31 -21.46
N THR A 34 -1.08 -0.27 -20.64
CA THR A 34 -1.31 -0.42 -19.20
C THR A 34 -2.64 -1.13 -18.93
N VAL A 35 -3.70 -0.73 -19.64
CA VAL A 35 -5.02 -1.37 -19.53
C VAL A 35 -4.95 -2.84 -19.95
N ASP A 36 -4.27 -3.09 -21.05
CA ASP A 36 -4.02 -4.42 -21.59
C ASP A 36 -3.24 -5.32 -20.62
N ALA A 37 -2.20 -4.77 -19.97
CA ALA A 37 -1.42 -5.48 -18.97
C ALA A 37 -2.28 -5.87 -17.76
N ILE A 38 -3.13 -4.96 -17.26
CA ILE A 38 -4.05 -5.22 -16.15
C ILE A 38 -5.03 -6.34 -16.51
N ARG A 39 -5.60 -6.31 -17.71
CA ARG A 39 -6.59 -7.31 -18.17
C ARG A 39 -6.01 -8.71 -18.33
N ARG A 40 -4.73 -8.82 -18.71
CA ARG A 40 -4.03 -10.10 -18.93
C ARG A 40 -3.30 -10.61 -17.69
N ALA A 41 -3.23 -9.83 -16.61
CA ALA A 41 -2.49 -10.21 -15.42
C ALA A 41 -3.09 -11.47 -14.76
N ASP A 42 -2.22 -12.36 -14.31
CA ASP A 42 -2.60 -13.45 -13.39
C ASP A 42 -2.63 -12.96 -11.93
N LEU A 43 -1.85 -11.91 -11.63
CA LEU A 43 -1.69 -11.30 -10.31
C LEU A 43 -1.44 -9.79 -10.47
N ILE A 44 -2.13 -8.98 -9.67
CA ILE A 44 -1.89 -7.53 -9.56
C ILE A 44 -1.34 -7.26 -8.16
N VAL A 45 -0.10 -6.77 -8.12
CA VAL A 45 0.60 -6.46 -6.86
C VAL A 45 0.53 -4.96 -6.63
N ILE A 46 0.07 -4.58 -5.44
CA ILE A 46 -0.12 -3.19 -5.03
C ILE A 46 0.88 -2.91 -3.92
N GLY A 47 1.79 -1.97 -4.16
CA GLY A 47 2.87 -1.66 -3.22
C GLY A 47 4.03 -2.66 -3.27
N PRO A 48 4.94 -2.62 -2.27
CA PRO A 48 4.94 -1.65 -1.18
C PRO A 48 5.20 -0.22 -1.66
N GLY A 49 4.92 0.78 -0.84
CA GLY A 49 5.17 2.18 -1.17
C GLY A 49 4.30 3.16 -0.40
N SER A 50 4.57 4.45 -0.52
CA SER A 50 3.77 5.47 0.15
C SER A 50 2.31 5.38 -0.28
N LEU A 51 1.41 5.23 0.71
CA LEU A 51 0.00 4.95 0.43
C LEU A 51 -0.63 6.08 -0.40
N TYR A 52 -0.47 7.33 0.03
CA TYR A 52 -1.12 8.47 -0.60
C TYR A 52 -0.32 9.06 -1.75
N THR A 53 1.01 8.95 -1.72
CA THR A 53 1.89 9.60 -2.70
C THR A 53 2.52 8.67 -3.74
N SER A 54 2.37 7.35 -3.62
CA SER A 54 2.89 6.38 -4.61
C SER A 54 1.84 5.38 -5.08
N ILE A 55 1.05 4.80 -4.17
CA ILE A 55 0.09 3.75 -4.53
C ILE A 55 -1.20 4.35 -5.08
N LEU A 56 -1.91 5.13 -4.27
CA LEU A 56 -3.18 5.75 -4.67
C LEU A 56 -3.11 6.60 -5.94
N PRO A 57 -2.04 7.36 -6.24
CA PRO A 57 -1.98 8.15 -7.48
C PRO A 57 -2.13 7.32 -8.74
N ASN A 58 -1.58 6.11 -8.76
CA ASN A 58 -1.72 5.21 -9.91
C ASN A 58 -3.15 4.66 -10.03
N LEU A 59 -3.74 4.26 -8.89
CA LEU A 59 -5.08 3.69 -8.85
C LEU A 59 -6.19 4.72 -9.10
N LEU A 60 -5.93 6.00 -8.81
CA LEU A 60 -6.88 7.10 -9.00
C LEU A 60 -6.99 7.57 -10.45
N VAL A 61 -6.14 7.11 -11.37
CA VAL A 61 -6.40 7.29 -12.81
C VAL A 61 -7.66 6.48 -13.13
N PRO A 62 -8.77 7.12 -13.56
CA PRO A 62 -10.10 6.50 -13.52
C PRO A 62 -10.16 5.13 -14.22
N LYS A 63 -9.59 5.04 -15.42
CA LYS A 63 -9.55 3.80 -16.19
C LYS A 63 -8.62 2.73 -15.59
N ILE A 64 -7.52 3.11 -14.94
CA ILE A 64 -6.66 2.15 -14.23
C ILE A 64 -7.42 1.55 -13.05
N GLY A 65 -7.98 2.38 -12.17
CA GLY A 65 -8.74 1.90 -11.01
C GLY A 65 -9.90 1.00 -11.40
N GLN A 66 -10.66 1.39 -12.44
CA GLN A 66 -11.75 0.56 -12.96
C GLN A 66 -11.28 -0.80 -13.50
N GLU A 67 -10.20 -0.84 -14.25
CA GLU A 67 -9.69 -2.08 -14.83
C GLU A 67 -9.08 -2.99 -13.75
N VAL A 68 -8.40 -2.43 -12.74
CA VAL A 68 -7.91 -3.19 -11.57
C VAL A 68 -9.06 -3.81 -10.79
N CYS A 69 -10.14 -3.07 -10.55
CA CYS A 69 -11.32 -3.62 -9.86
C CYS A 69 -12.05 -4.70 -10.67
N LYS A 70 -12.07 -4.60 -12.00
CA LYS A 70 -12.71 -5.58 -12.91
C LYS A 70 -11.83 -6.78 -13.23
N ALA A 71 -10.52 -6.70 -13.00
CA ALA A 71 -9.58 -7.74 -13.37
C ALA A 71 -9.89 -9.06 -12.65
N LYS A 72 -9.76 -10.16 -13.39
CA LYS A 72 -9.87 -11.53 -12.84
C LYS A 72 -8.63 -11.94 -12.05
N ALA A 73 -7.52 -11.24 -12.25
CA ALA A 73 -6.29 -11.40 -11.51
C ALA A 73 -6.56 -11.31 -10.00
N LYS A 74 -5.77 -12.01 -9.18
CA LYS A 74 -5.78 -11.78 -7.74
C LYS A 74 -5.12 -10.43 -7.43
N LYS A 75 -5.73 -9.59 -6.58
CA LYS A 75 -5.24 -8.26 -6.17
C LYS A 75 -4.65 -8.36 -4.78
N VAL A 76 -3.33 -8.16 -4.67
CA VAL A 76 -2.57 -8.36 -3.43
C VAL A 76 -1.91 -7.06 -3.01
N TYR A 77 -2.23 -6.58 -1.83
CA TYR A 77 -1.57 -5.41 -1.23
C TYR A 77 -0.39 -5.82 -0.35
N ILE A 78 0.78 -5.21 -0.54
CA ILE A 78 1.93 -5.37 0.35
C ILE A 78 1.91 -4.19 1.31
N CYS A 79 1.53 -4.46 2.56
CA CYS A 79 1.40 -3.42 3.58
C CYS A 79 2.76 -2.86 3.97
N ASN A 80 2.78 -1.56 4.31
CA ASN A 80 3.96 -0.89 4.80
C ASN A 80 4.35 -1.47 6.17
N ILE A 81 5.67 -1.58 6.42
CA ILE A 81 6.19 -2.08 7.70
C ILE A 81 6.07 -1.00 8.79
N MET A 82 6.29 0.27 8.40
CA MET A 82 6.24 1.45 9.26
C MET A 82 5.19 2.43 8.74
N THR A 83 4.55 3.16 9.64
CA THR A 83 3.76 4.35 9.31
C THR A 83 4.66 5.45 8.75
N GLN A 84 4.07 6.40 8.05
CA GLN A 84 4.78 7.51 7.42
C GLN A 84 4.25 8.83 7.97
N ALA A 85 5.16 9.60 8.57
CA ALA A 85 4.85 10.90 9.13
C ALA A 85 4.20 11.82 8.08
N GLY A 86 3.04 12.37 8.41
CA GLY A 86 2.25 13.23 7.52
C GLY A 86 1.32 12.49 6.55
N GLU A 87 1.49 11.18 6.35
CA GLU A 87 0.64 10.37 5.47
C GLU A 87 -0.24 9.40 6.27
N THR A 88 0.38 8.49 7.03
CA THR A 88 -0.30 7.38 7.71
C THR A 88 -0.05 7.32 9.23
N PRO A 89 -0.03 8.47 9.97
CA PRO A 89 0.20 8.44 11.41
C PRO A 89 -0.85 7.56 12.11
N HIS A 90 -0.38 6.62 12.93
CA HIS A 90 -1.19 5.66 13.69
C HIS A 90 -2.01 4.65 12.88
N TYR A 91 -1.77 4.54 11.57
CA TYR A 91 -2.49 3.58 10.74
C TYR A 91 -2.17 2.15 11.17
N THR A 92 -3.21 1.35 11.29
CA THR A 92 -3.12 -0.10 11.36
C THR A 92 -3.15 -0.73 9.96
N VAL A 93 -3.07 -2.06 9.87
CA VAL A 93 -3.27 -2.78 8.60
C VAL A 93 -4.67 -2.49 8.05
N SER A 94 -5.70 -2.53 8.89
CA SER A 94 -7.07 -2.26 8.46
C SER A 94 -7.26 -0.82 7.95
N ASP A 95 -6.61 0.17 8.56
CA ASP A 95 -6.64 1.56 8.08
C ASP A 95 -6.07 1.69 6.65
N HIS A 96 -4.98 0.97 6.33
CA HIS A 96 -4.40 0.99 4.98
C HIS A 96 -5.34 0.34 3.95
N VAL A 97 -5.91 -0.81 4.29
CA VAL A 97 -6.87 -1.53 3.44
C VAL A 97 -8.12 -0.68 3.19
N GLU A 98 -8.68 -0.10 4.25
CA GLU A 98 -9.86 0.75 4.16
C GLU A 98 -9.59 2.01 3.33
N ALA A 99 -8.41 2.62 3.48
CA ALA A 99 -8.01 3.75 2.64
C ALA A 99 -7.99 3.36 1.16
N LEU A 100 -7.45 2.19 0.78
CA LEU A 100 -7.48 1.73 -0.61
C LEU A 100 -8.91 1.51 -1.10
N HIS A 101 -9.73 0.78 -0.33
CA HIS A 101 -11.13 0.51 -0.67
C HIS A 101 -11.96 1.79 -0.82
N ALA A 102 -11.84 2.73 0.12
CA ALA A 102 -12.56 3.98 0.09
C ALA A 102 -12.22 4.85 -1.13
N HIS A 103 -10.97 4.81 -1.62
CA HIS A 103 -10.58 5.57 -2.82
C HIS A 103 -11.06 4.92 -4.12
N LEU A 104 -11.29 3.60 -4.15
CA LEU A 104 -11.81 2.89 -5.32
C LEU A 104 -13.32 2.57 -5.23
N GLY A 105 -14.01 3.10 -4.20
CA GLY A 105 -15.46 3.00 -4.07
C GLY A 105 -15.99 1.68 -3.50
N GLY A 106 -15.12 0.83 -2.96
CA GLY A 106 -15.52 -0.42 -2.30
C GLY A 106 -14.38 -1.45 -2.18
N PRO A 107 -14.67 -2.62 -1.56
CA PRO A 107 -13.70 -3.70 -1.43
C PRO A 107 -13.27 -4.25 -2.81
N PHE A 108 -11.96 -4.35 -3.03
CA PHE A 108 -11.41 -4.93 -4.26
C PHE A 108 -10.16 -5.79 -4.03
N LEU A 109 -9.53 -5.71 -2.86
CA LEU A 109 -8.36 -6.52 -2.53
C LEU A 109 -8.77 -7.95 -2.19
N ASP A 110 -8.00 -8.92 -2.70
CA ASP A 110 -8.19 -10.33 -2.38
C ASP A 110 -7.27 -10.78 -1.23
N ALA A 111 -6.09 -10.16 -1.11
CA ALA A 111 -5.14 -10.47 -0.05
C ALA A 111 -4.31 -9.25 0.39
N VAL A 112 -3.79 -9.32 1.61
CA VAL A 112 -2.77 -8.41 2.15
C VAL A 112 -1.60 -9.20 2.71
N ILE A 113 -0.38 -8.79 2.36
CA ILE A 113 0.87 -9.30 2.94
C ILE A 113 1.32 -8.31 4.02
N ILE A 114 1.55 -8.80 5.23
CA ILE A 114 1.98 -7.98 6.37
C ILE A 114 3.22 -8.58 7.04
N ASN A 115 4.04 -7.70 7.61
CA ASN A 115 5.22 -8.11 8.36
C ASN A 115 4.84 -8.64 9.75
N SER A 116 5.30 -9.85 10.08
CA SER A 116 5.29 -10.42 11.43
C SER A 116 6.68 -10.45 12.08
N GLY A 117 7.72 -10.02 11.35
CA GLY A 117 9.09 -9.95 11.84
C GLY A 117 9.30 -8.87 12.90
N ALA A 118 10.13 -9.15 13.89
CA ALA A 118 10.45 -8.21 14.96
C ALA A 118 11.33 -7.06 14.44
N ILE A 119 11.03 -5.85 14.93
CA ILE A 119 11.86 -4.66 14.68
C ILE A 119 12.76 -4.39 15.90
N PRO A 120 14.10 -4.45 15.76
CA PRO A 120 15.02 -4.15 16.84
C PRO A 120 14.74 -2.78 17.45
N GLU A 121 14.84 -2.70 18.78
CA GLU A 121 14.51 -1.48 19.53
C GLU A 121 15.32 -0.26 19.07
N ALA A 122 16.62 -0.44 18.77
CA ALA A 122 17.47 0.64 18.29
C ALA A 122 16.96 1.26 16.98
N ILE A 123 16.44 0.41 16.07
CA ILE A 123 15.85 0.86 14.81
C ILE A 123 14.49 1.51 15.08
N ARG A 124 13.65 0.91 15.93
CA ARG A 124 12.35 1.49 16.31
C ARG A 124 12.50 2.91 16.86
N ARG A 125 13.44 3.13 17.78
CA ARG A 125 13.72 4.46 18.37
C ARG A 125 14.14 5.49 17.32
N ARG A 126 14.89 5.07 16.28
CA ARG A 126 15.27 5.96 15.17
C ARG A 126 14.04 6.41 14.37
N TYR A 127 13.17 5.47 14.02
CA TYR A 127 11.93 5.79 13.29
C TYR A 127 10.95 6.61 14.14
N GLU A 128 10.88 6.36 15.44
CA GLU A 128 10.06 7.12 16.37
C GLU A 128 10.49 8.60 16.44
N ALA A 129 11.79 8.88 16.39
CA ALA A 129 12.31 10.25 16.28
C ALA A 129 11.90 10.96 14.97
N GLU A 130 11.57 10.18 13.93
CA GLU A 130 11.02 10.66 12.66
C GLU A 130 9.47 10.61 12.62
N ARG A 131 8.83 10.34 13.77
CA ARG A 131 7.36 10.20 13.93
C ARG A 131 6.77 9.05 13.11
N ALA A 132 7.54 7.98 12.94
CA ALA A 132 7.12 6.74 12.31
C ALA A 132 7.15 5.60 13.34
N GLU A 133 6.14 4.72 13.29
CA GLU A 133 5.99 3.58 14.19
C GLU A 133 5.63 2.32 13.38
N PRO A 134 5.89 1.11 13.89
CA PRO A 134 5.47 -0.11 13.20
C PRO A 134 3.96 -0.12 12.96
N VAL A 135 3.56 -0.51 11.74
CA VAL A 135 2.14 -0.68 11.42
C VAL A 135 1.59 -1.83 12.27
N ARG A 136 0.55 -1.55 13.05
CA ARG A 136 -0.05 -2.54 13.95
C ARG A 136 -0.92 -3.52 13.17
N ASP A 137 -0.75 -4.81 13.42
CA ASP A 137 -1.63 -5.86 12.91
C ASP A 137 -2.93 -5.94 13.73
N ASP A 138 -4.02 -5.46 13.13
CA ASP A 138 -5.40 -5.58 13.62
C ASP A 138 -6.29 -6.34 12.62
N SER A 139 -5.67 -7.13 11.74
CA SER A 139 -6.32 -7.65 10.54
C SER A 139 -7.29 -8.82 10.76
N SER A 140 -7.54 -9.21 12.02
CA SER A 140 -8.43 -10.33 12.37
C SER A 140 -9.88 -10.13 11.89
N GLY A 141 -10.31 -8.89 11.67
CA GLY A 141 -11.65 -8.55 11.17
C GLY A 141 -11.74 -8.32 9.65
N LEU A 142 -10.64 -8.44 8.91
CA LEU A 142 -10.64 -8.16 7.48
C LEU A 142 -11.26 -9.32 6.68
N SER A 143 -12.15 -8.98 5.75
CA SER A 143 -12.78 -9.94 4.83
C SER A 143 -11.91 -10.22 3.59
N LEU A 144 -10.61 -10.45 3.79
CA LEU A 144 -9.64 -10.80 2.73
C LEU A 144 -8.56 -11.73 3.29
N GLN A 145 -7.78 -12.36 2.42
CA GLN A 145 -6.69 -13.24 2.85
C GLN A 145 -5.55 -12.44 3.50
N VAL A 146 -5.23 -12.72 4.77
CA VAL A 146 -4.06 -12.11 5.44
C VAL A 146 -2.88 -13.06 5.45
N ILE A 147 -1.77 -12.64 4.85
CA ILE A 147 -0.53 -13.40 4.76
C ILE A 147 0.50 -12.74 5.68
N ARG A 148 1.00 -13.50 6.65
CA ARG A 148 1.95 -13.03 7.67
C ARG A 148 3.27 -13.74 7.47
N ASP A 149 4.35 -12.97 7.32
CA ASP A 149 5.71 -13.51 7.31
C ASP A 149 6.69 -12.44 7.79
N ASP A 150 7.87 -12.87 8.22
CA ASP A 150 9.00 -12.02 8.53
C ASP A 150 9.61 -11.47 7.24
N ILE A 151 8.97 -10.45 6.69
CA ILE A 151 9.37 -9.79 5.44
C ILE A 151 10.19 -8.53 5.69
N VAL A 152 10.81 -8.38 6.85
CA VAL A 152 11.65 -7.20 7.15
C VAL A 152 13.14 -7.53 6.96
N THR A 153 13.88 -6.55 6.43
CA THR A 153 15.33 -6.55 6.33
C THR A 153 15.87 -5.21 6.79
N TYR A 154 17.13 -5.21 7.24
CA TYR A 154 17.83 -4.03 7.73
C TYR A 154 19.06 -3.82 6.86
N GLU A 155 19.07 -2.73 6.11
CA GLU A 155 20.17 -2.36 5.22
C GLU A 155 20.49 -0.89 5.47
N ASP A 156 21.77 -0.54 5.66
CA ASP A 156 22.22 0.84 5.86
C ASP A 156 21.47 1.61 6.97
N GLY A 157 21.01 0.88 7.99
CA GLY A 157 20.25 1.44 9.11
C GLY A 157 18.81 1.85 8.78
N VAL A 158 18.26 1.40 7.65
CA VAL A 158 16.85 1.58 7.27
C VAL A 158 16.13 0.23 7.17
N ILE A 159 14.83 0.26 7.47
CA ILE A 159 13.90 -0.86 7.31
C ILE A 159 13.52 -0.97 5.84
N ARG A 160 13.61 -2.18 5.28
CA ARG A 160 13.14 -2.54 3.95
C ARG A 160 12.37 -3.84 3.96
N HIS A 161 11.52 -4.03 2.96
CA HIS A 161 10.95 -5.35 2.69
C HIS A 161 12.03 -6.31 2.20
N ASN A 162 12.06 -7.52 2.74
CA ASN A 162 12.85 -8.63 2.25
C ASN A 162 12.36 -9.03 0.85
N THR A 163 13.07 -8.58 -0.19
CA THR A 163 12.65 -8.78 -1.58
C THR A 163 12.46 -10.25 -1.92
N ALA A 164 13.37 -11.13 -1.47
CA ALA A 164 13.32 -12.56 -1.77
C ALA A 164 12.10 -13.24 -1.14
N LYS A 165 11.82 -12.95 0.14
CA LYS A 165 10.64 -13.51 0.83
C LYS A 165 9.34 -12.98 0.24
N VAL A 166 9.23 -11.67 -0.01
CA VAL A 166 8.05 -11.08 -0.65
C VAL A 166 7.80 -11.71 -2.02
N ALA A 167 8.84 -11.85 -2.85
CA ALA A 167 8.72 -12.50 -4.16
C ALA A 167 8.25 -13.96 -4.04
N ALA A 168 8.80 -14.73 -3.08
CA ALA A 168 8.38 -16.12 -2.85
C ALA A 168 6.89 -16.22 -2.44
N LEU A 169 6.42 -15.32 -1.56
CA LEU A 169 5.01 -15.26 -1.17
C LEU A 169 4.12 -14.93 -2.38
N LEU A 170 4.50 -13.95 -3.20
CA LEU A 170 3.75 -13.57 -4.39
C LEU A 170 3.68 -14.72 -5.42
N LEU A 171 4.80 -15.40 -5.66
CA LEU A 171 4.84 -16.57 -6.55
C LEU A 171 3.93 -17.69 -6.06
N GLY A 172 3.84 -17.90 -4.73
CA GLY A 172 2.92 -18.85 -4.13
C GLY A 172 1.43 -18.50 -4.28
N LEU A 173 1.10 -17.26 -4.68
CA LEU A 173 -0.27 -16.81 -4.94
C LEU A 173 -0.68 -16.92 -6.40
N LEU A 174 0.27 -17.20 -7.31
CA LEU A 174 -0.05 -17.42 -8.71
C LEU A 174 -0.89 -18.69 -8.87
N PRO A 175 -1.84 -18.72 -9.81
CA PRO A 175 -2.63 -19.91 -10.09
C PRO A 175 -1.69 -21.05 -10.55
N HIS A 176 -1.88 -22.25 -9.99
CA HIS A 176 -1.27 -23.46 -10.52
C HIS A 176 -1.93 -23.76 -11.86
N ARG A 177 -1.16 -23.62 -12.95
CA ARG A 177 -1.57 -24.01 -14.30
C ARG A 177 -1.13 -25.44 -14.58
#